data_AF-W7XUK6-F1
#
_entry.id   AF-W7XUK6-F1
#
_cell.length_a   1.000
_cell.length_b   1.000
_cell.length_c   1.000
_cell.angle_alpha   90.00
_cell.angle_beta   90.00
_cell.angle_gamma   90.00
#
_symmetry.space_group_name_H-M   'P 1'
#
loop_
_entity.id
_entity.type
_entity.pdbx_description
1 polymer ?
#
loop_
_entity_poly.entity_id
_entity_poly.type
_entity_poly.pdbx_seq_one_letter_code
_entity_poly.pdbx_strand_id
1 'polypeptide(L)'
;MNKYYLIVVICVCAVLKSSAQSSWLVPQEQKEKLSLVEFTDAMRASGKEVFSVKCTACHGMPGEGTFNALLNPSPGDPASEKFQMNTDGALFYKISEGRVTMPSFKNALSKADIWNVIAYLRSFNPVYVQETAEKIETNIAPGTVLSLGISFDESKKAVAVQLVGSLEGEKNSIGGVGIKLMAKRYFGNLNIGDVKRTNKEGLSYFSWDHSLPGDSLGNVQLVAQVDQAEVYGDVKTEVTLPIAQVTNKPPLNKDRAMWNTVKKAPIWIIVGYTGGVVTVWFFIFYVLFIMKKVFALGKEPITEEEKVI
;
A
#
# COMPACT_ATOMS: atom_id res chain seq x y z
N MET A 1 -46.06 -20.73 -22.63
CA MET A 1 -45.05 -20.00 -21.83
C MET A 1 -45.14 -18.53 -22.16
N ASN A 2 -45.51 -17.72 -21.15
CA ASN A 2 -46.12 -16.40 -21.32
C ASN A 2 -45.12 -15.36 -21.86
N LYS A 3 -45.48 -14.67 -22.95
CA LYS A 3 -44.74 -13.54 -23.56
C LYS A 3 -44.32 -12.46 -22.55
N TYR A 4 -45.06 -12.33 -21.45
CA TYR A 4 -44.77 -11.40 -20.36
C TYR A 4 -43.50 -11.75 -19.56
N TYR A 5 -43.15 -13.03 -19.41
CA TYR A 5 -41.91 -13.42 -18.71
C TYR A 5 -40.65 -13.07 -19.52
N LEU A 6 -40.72 -13.14 -20.86
CA LEU A 6 -39.59 -12.79 -21.72
C LEU A 6 -39.30 -11.28 -21.68
N ILE A 7 -40.34 -10.44 -21.58
CA ILE A 7 -40.20 -8.97 -21.50
C ILE A 7 -39.65 -8.54 -20.14
N VAL A 8 -40.08 -9.18 -19.04
CA VAL A 8 -39.55 -8.86 -17.69
C VAL A 8 -38.08 -9.25 -17.57
N VAL A 9 -37.65 -10.41 -18.12
CA VAL A 9 -36.23 -10.81 -18.10
C VAL A 9 -35.37 -9.87 -18.96
N ILE A 10 -35.86 -9.42 -20.12
CA ILE A 10 -35.13 -8.46 -20.97
C ILE A 10 -35.02 -7.08 -20.30
N CYS A 11 -36.06 -6.61 -19.61
CA CYS A 11 -36.00 -5.35 -18.84
C CYS A 11 -35.04 -5.44 -17.65
N VAL A 12 -35.02 -6.56 -16.90
CA VAL A 12 -34.09 -6.74 -15.77
C VAL A 12 -32.63 -6.83 -16.24
N CYS A 13 -32.36 -7.42 -17.42
CA CYS A 13 -31.03 -7.41 -18.02
C CYS A 13 -30.60 -6.04 -18.58
N ALA A 14 -31.55 -5.18 -19.00
CA ALA A 14 -31.25 -3.84 -19.49
C ALA A 14 -30.91 -2.85 -18.35
N VAL A 15 -31.53 -3.01 -17.17
CA VAL A 15 -31.27 -2.14 -16.01
C VAL A 15 -29.89 -2.40 -15.38
N LEU A 16 -29.32 -3.60 -15.54
CA LEU A 16 -27.98 -3.93 -15.02
C LEU A 16 -26.81 -3.38 -15.85
N LYS A 17 -27.04 -2.79 -17.03
CA LYS A 17 -25.97 -2.21 -17.87
C LYS A 17 -25.68 -0.74 -17.61
N SER A 18 -26.49 -0.04 -16.81
CA SER A 18 -26.44 1.43 -16.69
C SER A 18 -25.67 1.97 -15.49
N SER A 19 -24.85 1.18 -14.80
CA SER A 19 -24.15 1.65 -13.57
C SER A 19 -22.62 1.50 -13.57
N ALA A 20 -21.98 1.22 -14.72
CA ALA A 20 -20.56 0.82 -14.73
C ALA A 20 -19.59 1.76 -15.48
N GLN A 21 -19.91 3.03 -15.72
CA GLN A 21 -18.90 4.00 -16.17
C GLN A 21 -18.72 5.13 -15.14
N SER A 22 -18.27 4.79 -13.93
CA SER A 22 -17.81 5.81 -12.98
C SER A 22 -16.58 6.51 -13.56
N SER A 23 -16.58 7.83 -13.54
CA SER A 23 -15.39 8.65 -13.84
C SER A 23 -14.20 8.16 -12.98
N TRP A 24 -12.97 8.37 -13.46
CA TRP A 24 -11.79 8.03 -12.67
C TRP A 24 -11.66 8.99 -11.50
N LEU A 25 -12.20 8.58 -10.35
CA LEU A 25 -12.07 9.28 -9.08
C LEU A 25 -10.62 9.20 -8.63
N VAL A 26 -9.93 10.33 -8.73
CA VAL A 26 -8.60 10.54 -8.16
C VAL A 26 -8.79 11.21 -6.80
N PRO A 27 -8.15 10.72 -5.72
CA PRO A 27 -8.19 11.39 -4.42
C PRO A 27 -7.76 12.86 -4.54
N GLN A 28 -8.42 13.76 -3.82
CA GLN A 28 -8.18 15.20 -3.93
C GLN A 28 -6.71 15.56 -3.72
N GLU A 29 -6.08 14.94 -2.73
CA GLU A 29 -4.65 15.09 -2.43
C GLU A 29 -3.74 14.81 -3.63
N GLN A 30 -4.10 13.81 -4.43
CA GLN A 30 -3.30 13.39 -5.58
C GLN A 30 -3.52 14.33 -6.78
N LYS A 31 -4.70 14.96 -6.88
CA LYS A 31 -4.96 15.99 -7.90
C LYS A 31 -4.11 17.24 -7.69
N GLU A 32 -3.86 17.60 -6.44
CA GLU A 32 -3.08 18.77 -6.03
C GLU A 32 -1.56 18.54 -6.11
N LYS A 33 -1.12 17.35 -6.51
CA LYS A 33 0.30 17.05 -6.69
C LYS A 33 0.87 17.83 -7.87
N LEU A 34 1.86 18.68 -7.59
CA LEU A 34 2.58 19.46 -8.59
C LEU A 34 3.98 18.90 -8.85
N SER A 35 4.50 19.17 -10.05
CA SER A 35 5.92 18.90 -10.35
C SER A 35 6.81 19.89 -9.61
N LEU A 36 7.95 19.42 -9.12
CA LEU A 36 9.00 20.26 -8.51
C LEU A 36 9.90 20.94 -9.55
N VAL A 37 9.80 20.51 -10.81
CA VAL A 37 10.63 20.98 -11.92
C VAL A 37 9.75 21.42 -13.08
N GLU A 38 10.17 22.50 -13.74
CA GLU A 38 9.57 22.97 -14.98
C GLU A 38 9.77 21.94 -16.11
N PHE A 39 8.76 21.78 -16.95
CA PHE A 39 8.76 20.87 -18.08
C PHE A 39 9.60 21.45 -19.22
N THR A 40 10.81 20.92 -19.35
CA THR A 40 11.76 21.29 -20.40
C THR A 40 11.58 20.45 -21.67
N ASP A 41 12.14 20.90 -22.79
CA ASP A 41 12.13 20.12 -24.04
C ASP A 41 12.84 18.78 -23.91
N ALA A 42 13.90 18.71 -23.09
CA ALA A 42 14.58 17.46 -22.78
C ALA A 42 13.65 16.47 -22.06
N MET A 43 12.84 16.95 -21.11
CA MET A 43 11.83 16.11 -20.44
C MET A 43 10.76 15.64 -21.42
N ARG A 44 10.29 16.50 -22.31
CA ARG A 44 9.33 16.12 -23.37
C ARG A 44 9.90 15.04 -24.29
N ALA A 45 11.17 15.17 -24.69
CA ALA A 45 11.84 14.19 -25.53
C ALA A 45 12.00 12.83 -24.81
N SER A 46 12.42 12.83 -23.54
CA SER A 46 12.49 11.62 -22.72
C SER A 46 11.10 11.00 -22.51
N GLY A 47 10.09 11.82 -22.24
CA GLY A 47 8.71 11.38 -22.07
C GLY A 47 8.12 10.75 -23.32
N LYS A 48 8.46 11.28 -24.51
CA LYS A 48 8.08 10.70 -25.79
C LYS A 48 8.62 9.27 -25.95
N GLU A 49 9.87 9.04 -25.57
CA GLU A 49 10.49 7.71 -25.65
C GLU A 49 9.83 6.72 -24.69
N VAL A 50 9.54 7.16 -23.45
CA VAL A 50 8.81 6.30 -22.50
C VAL A 50 7.39 6.01 -23.02
N PHE A 51 6.71 7.02 -23.56
CA PHE A 51 5.36 6.89 -24.09
C PHE A 51 5.30 5.94 -25.30
N SER A 52 6.26 6.04 -26.24
CA SER A 52 6.30 5.19 -27.44
C SER A 52 6.44 3.71 -27.08
N VAL A 53 7.23 3.39 -26.05
CA VAL A 53 7.50 2.02 -25.62
C VAL A 53 6.39 1.46 -24.74
N LYS A 54 5.76 2.28 -23.88
CA LYS A 54 4.87 1.80 -22.81
C LYS A 54 3.39 2.15 -22.97
N CYS A 55 3.06 3.18 -23.73
CA CYS A 55 1.71 3.75 -23.76
C CYS A 55 1.05 3.64 -25.15
N THR A 56 1.81 3.77 -26.23
CA THR A 56 1.30 3.82 -27.61
C THR A 56 0.51 2.58 -28.01
N ALA A 57 0.83 1.39 -27.49
CA ALA A 57 0.11 0.16 -27.82
C ALA A 57 -1.41 0.22 -27.53
N CYS A 58 -1.82 1.03 -26.54
CA CYS A 58 -3.22 1.21 -26.18
C CYS A 58 -3.74 2.62 -26.51
N HIS A 59 -2.92 3.65 -26.30
CA HIS A 59 -3.32 5.05 -26.46
C HIS A 59 -3.09 5.62 -27.87
N GLY A 60 -2.40 4.88 -28.76
CA GLY A 60 -2.03 5.40 -30.08
C GLY A 60 -1.06 6.57 -30.01
N MET A 61 -0.94 7.31 -31.11
CA MET A 61 -0.21 8.57 -31.14
C MET A 61 -1.15 9.71 -30.68
N PRO A 62 -0.74 10.54 -29.71
CA PRO A 62 -1.57 11.63 -29.23
C PRO A 62 -1.96 12.59 -30.36
N GLY A 63 -3.24 12.94 -30.46
CA GLY A 63 -3.80 13.87 -31.45
C GLY A 63 -4.22 13.22 -32.76
N GLU A 64 -3.88 11.96 -32.98
CA GLU A 64 -4.27 11.23 -34.19
C GLU A 64 -5.54 10.38 -34.01
N GLY A 65 -6.06 10.26 -32.78
CA GLY A 65 -7.22 9.41 -32.51
C GLY A 65 -6.98 7.92 -32.74
N THR A 66 -5.72 7.46 -32.78
CA THR A 66 -5.33 6.07 -33.08
C THR A 66 -5.34 5.13 -31.87
N PHE A 67 -6.06 5.49 -30.81
CA PHE A 67 -6.17 4.68 -29.60
C PHE A 67 -7.05 3.43 -29.81
N ASN A 68 -6.82 2.38 -29.03
CA ASN A 68 -7.59 1.14 -29.13
C ASN A 68 -8.98 1.30 -28.49
N ALA A 69 -9.95 1.73 -29.29
CA ALA A 69 -11.34 1.93 -28.87
C ALA A 69 -12.08 0.66 -28.46
N LEU A 70 -11.53 -0.54 -28.73
CA LEU A 70 -12.14 -1.82 -28.35
C LEU A 70 -11.93 -2.18 -26.87
N LEU A 71 -11.00 -1.50 -26.18
CA LEU A 71 -10.79 -1.69 -24.75
C LEU A 71 -11.96 -1.10 -23.94
N ASN A 72 -12.28 -1.73 -22.81
CA ASN A 72 -13.30 -1.24 -21.88
C ASN A 72 -12.75 -1.12 -20.44
N PRO A 73 -12.60 0.09 -19.88
CA PRO A 73 -12.90 1.39 -20.50
C PRO A 73 -11.96 1.71 -21.67
N SER A 74 -12.46 2.47 -22.64
CA SER A 74 -11.63 2.98 -23.74
C SER A 74 -10.57 3.95 -23.20
N PRO A 75 -9.30 3.82 -23.60
CA PRO A 75 -8.21 4.66 -23.12
C PRO A 75 -8.36 6.13 -23.54
N GLY A 76 -9.01 6.39 -24.67
CA GLY A 76 -9.14 7.72 -25.27
C GLY A 76 -7.81 8.29 -25.79
N ASP A 77 -7.91 9.41 -26.52
CA ASP A 77 -6.76 10.12 -27.04
C ASP A 77 -6.13 11.02 -25.95
N PRO A 78 -4.83 10.88 -25.65
CA PRO A 78 -4.13 11.74 -24.70
C PRO A 78 -4.09 13.23 -25.06
N ALA A 79 -4.27 13.61 -26.34
CA ALA A 79 -4.36 15.01 -26.76
C ALA A 79 -5.79 15.58 -26.68
N SER A 80 -6.80 14.74 -26.39
CA SER A 80 -8.20 15.21 -26.32
C SER A 80 -8.40 16.21 -25.17
N GLU A 81 -9.33 17.14 -25.34
CA GLU A 81 -9.71 18.13 -24.31
C GLU A 81 -10.05 17.45 -22.97
N LYS A 82 -10.81 16.35 -23.02
CA LYS A 82 -11.16 15.57 -21.82
C LYS A 82 -9.95 15.02 -21.09
N PHE A 83 -8.91 14.61 -21.81
CA PHE A 83 -7.67 14.14 -21.21
C PHE A 83 -6.89 15.33 -20.62
N GLN A 84 -6.78 16.42 -21.38
CA GLN A 84 -6.05 17.62 -21.00
C GLN A 84 -6.67 18.39 -19.83
N MET A 85 -7.98 18.23 -19.56
CA MET A 85 -8.64 18.78 -18.36
C MET A 85 -8.20 18.15 -17.03
N ASN A 86 -7.47 17.03 -17.03
CA ASN A 86 -6.93 16.48 -15.79
C ASN A 86 -5.81 17.38 -15.26
N THR A 87 -5.64 17.49 -13.94
CA THR A 87 -4.45 18.13 -13.35
C THR A 87 -3.23 17.24 -13.55
N ASP A 88 -2.02 17.80 -13.47
CA ASP A 88 -0.79 17.01 -13.62
C ASP A 88 -0.67 15.92 -12.56
N GLY A 89 -1.04 16.24 -11.31
CA GLY A 89 -1.12 15.27 -10.23
C GLY A 89 -2.13 14.14 -10.50
N ALA A 90 -3.26 14.47 -11.12
CA ALA A 90 -4.24 13.45 -11.52
C ALA A 90 -3.67 12.53 -12.61
N LEU A 91 -2.95 13.07 -13.60
CA LEU A 91 -2.26 12.26 -14.60
C LEU A 91 -1.18 11.38 -13.97
N PHE A 92 -0.39 11.94 -13.05
CA PHE A 92 0.64 11.21 -12.31
C PHE A 92 0.05 10.01 -11.57
N TYR A 93 -1.05 10.23 -10.84
CA TYR A 93 -1.74 9.18 -10.10
C TYR A 93 -2.27 8.09 -11.04
N LYS A 94 -2.90 8.50 -12.14
CA LYS A 94 -3.47 7.56 -13.13
C LYS A 94 -2.41 6.67 -13.75
N ILE A 95 -1.27 7.24 -14.14
CA ILE A 95 -0.14 6.48 -14.68
C ILE A 95 0.45 5.56 -13.62
N SER A 96 0.64 6.06 -12.40
CA SER A 96 1.24 5.29 -11.31
C SER A 96 0.38 4.09 -10.90
N GLU A 97 -0.89 4.32 -10.56
CA GLU A 97 -1.75 3.30 -9.95
C GLU A 97 -2.50 2.45 -11.00
N GLY A 98 -2.73 2.97 -12.20
CA GLY A 98 -3.53 2.28 -13.21
C GLY A 98 -5.00 2.13 -12.81
N ARG A 99 -5.82 1.58 -13.72
CA ARG A 99 -7.23 1.26 -13.47
C ARG A 99 -7.75 0.27 -14.49
N VAL A 100 -8.33 -0.84 -14.00
CA VAL A 100 -9.02 -1.87 -14.80
C VAL A 100 -8.10 -2.41 -15.90
N THR A 101 -8.25 -1.93 -17.14
CA THR A 101 -7.46 -2.34 -18.31
C THR A 101 -6.11 -1.65 -18.38
N MET A 102 -5.95 -0.47 -17.76
CA MET A 102 -4.66 0.21 -17.69
C MET A 102 -3.84 -0.35 -16.53
N PRO A 103 -2.65 -0.95 -16.77
CA PRO A 103 -1.81 -1.50 -15.72
C PRO A 103 -1.21 -0.39 -14.83
N SER A 104 -0.79 -0.77 -13.62
CA SER A 104 0.00 0.10 -12.74
C SER A 104 1.43 0.21 -13.24
N PHE A 105 1.96 1.43 -13.34
CA PHE A 105 3.37 1.67 -13.69
C PHE A 105 4.24 2.06 -12.49
N LYS A 106 3.70 2.10 -11.27
CA LYS A 106 4.40 2.50 -10.03
C LYS A 106 5.75 1.80 -9.81
N ASN A 107 5.84 0.52 -10.21
CA ASN A 107 7.05 -0.28 -10.06
C ASN A 107 7.83 -0.45 -11.38
N ALA A 108 7.28 0.02 -12.49
CA ALA A 108 7.87 -0.13 -13.82
C ALA A 108 8.54 1.15 -14.32
N LEU A 109 8.12 2.31 -13.82
CA LEU A 109 8.65 3.63 -14.17
C LEU A 109 9.11 4.35 -12.92
N SER A 110 10.21 5.10 -13.04
CA SER A 110 10.62 6.01 -11.97
C SER A 110 9.64 7.19 -11.87
N LYS A 111 9.58 7.86 -10.71
CA LYS A 111 8.77 9.08 -10.56
C LYS A 111 9.17 10.15 -11.60
N ALA A 112 10.45 10.22 -11.96
CA ALA A 112 10.95 11.14 -12.98
C ALA A 112 10.42 10.78 -14.37
N ASP A 113 10.39 9.50 -14.73
CA ASP A 113 9.86 9.05 -16.03
C ASP A 113 8.37 9.39 -16.17
N ILE A 114 7.59 9.22 -15.10
CA ILE A 114 6.17 9.57 -15.11
C ILE A 114 5.99 11.09 -15.34
N TRP A 115 6.80 11.94 -14.70
CA TRP A 115 6.79 13.38 -14.95
C TRP A 115 7.22 13.74 -16.37
N ASN A 116 8.21 13.04 -16.93
CA ASN A 116 8.63 13.22 -18.32
C ASN A 116 7.50 12.87 -19.29
N VAL A 117 6.79 11.76 -19.07
CA VAL A 117 5.61 11.40 -19.86
C VAL A 117 4.55 12.49 -19.78
N ILE A 118 4.26 13.02 -18.58
CA ILE A 118 3.30 14.12 -18.43
C ILE A 118 3.76 15.36 -19.20
N ALA A 119 5.04 15.73 -19.11
CA ALA A 119 5.60 16.84 -19.89
C ALA A 119 5.37 16.67 -21.40
N TYR A 120 5.59 15.45 -21.92
CA TYR A 120 5.27 15.10 -23.30
C TYR A 120 3.78 15.24 -23.62
N LEU A 121 2.89 14.70 -22.77
CA LEU A 121 1.44 14.79 -22.96
C LEU A 121 0.94 16.24 -22.94
N ARG A 122 1.56 17.10 -22.13
CA ARG A 122 1.23 18.55 -22.07
C ARG A 122 1.68 19.33 -23.29
N SER A 123 2.66 18.83 -24.05
CA SER A 123 3.07 19.47 -25.30
C SER A 123 1.96 19.52 -26.37
N PHE A 124 0.91 18.70 -26.21
CA PHE A 124 -0.26 18.69 -27.10
C PHE A 124 -1.36 19.67 -26.68
N ASN A 125 -1.19 20.40 -25.58
CA ASN A 125 -2.12 21.45 -25.16
C ASN A 125 -1.44 22.83 -25.25
N PRO A 126 -1.74 23.63 -26.29
CA PRO A 126 -1.07 24.92 -26.50
C PRO A 126 -1.45 25.99 -25.46
N VAL A 127 -2.54 25.79 -24.72
CA VAL A 127 -3.01 26.73 -23.69
C VAL A 127 -2.56 26.30 -22.29
N TYR A 128 -1.86 25.17 -22.18
CA TYR A 128 -1.37 24.69 -20.89
C TYR A 128 -0.30 25.60 -20.31
N VAL A 129 -0.52 26.03 -19.08
CA VAL A 129 0.46 26.71 -18.24
C VAL A 129 0.76 25.78 -17.07
N GLN A 130 2.03 25.46 -16.87
CA GLN A 130 2.44 24.59 -15.79
C GLN A 130 2.30 25.28 -14.44
N GLU A 131 1.63 24.61 -13.50
CA GLU A 131 1.71 24.95 -12.08
C GLU A 131 2.87 24.16 -11.46
N THR A 132 3.94 24.84 -11.09
CA THR A 132 5.07 24.23 -10.34
C THR A 132 4.90 24.44 -8.85
N ALA A 133 5.27 23.42 -8.07
CA ALA A 133 5.46 23.62 -6.64
C ALA A 133 6.68 24.52 -6.44
N GLU A 134 6.52 25.58 -5.64
CA GLU A 134 7.62 26.49 -5.31
C GLU A 134 8.79 25.68 -4.74
N LYS A 135 9.97 25.76 -5.38
CA LYS A 135 11.19 25.12 -4.88
C LYS A 135 11.61 25.87 -3.62
N ILE A 136 11.12 25.43 -2.47
CA ILE A 136 11.52 26.00 -1.19
C ILE A 136 12.92 25.51 -0.89
N GLU A 137 13.90 26.41 -1.00
CA GLU A 137 15.25 26.19 -0.52
C GLU A 137 15.23 26.05 1.01
N THR A 138 16.02 25.12 1.52
CA THR A 138 16.05 24.83 2.96
C THR A 138 16.84 25.91 3.68
N ASN A 139 16.17 26.76 4.46
CA ASN A 139 16.78 27.82 5.26
C ASN A 139 17.36 27.31 6.59
N ILE A 140 18.12 26.22 6.56
CA ILE A 140 18.67 25.61 7.78
C ILE A 140 20.06 26.17 8.04
N ALA A 141 20.21 26.96 9.11
CA ALA A 141 21.52 27.38 9.59
C ALA A 141 22.26 26.21 10.26
N PRO A 142 23.59 26.07 10.06
CA PRO A 142 24.39 25.06 10.75
C PRO A 142 24.24 25.19 12.29
N GLY A 143 23.98 24.07 12.98
CA GLY A 143 23.79 24.06 14.45
C GLY A 143 22.35 24.20 14.94
N THR A 144 21.37 24.32 14.02
CA THR A 144 19.95 24.37 14.37
C THR A 144 19.45 23.01 14.88
N VAL A 145 18.75 22.99 16.03
CA VAL A 145 18.08 21.80 16.55
C VAL A 145 16.68 21.71 15.96
N LEU A 146 16.38 20.64 15.24
CA LEU A 146 15.08 20.40 14.61
C LEU A 146 14.10 19.72 15.56
N SER A 147 12.84 20.14 15.52
CA SER A 147 11.74 19.53 16.28
C SER A 147 10.50 19.42 15.41
N LEU A 148 9.80 18.28 15.52
CA LEU A 148 8.56 18.00 14.81
C LEU A 148 7.37 18.03 15.77
N GLY A 149 6.29 18.67 15.35
CA GLY A 149 4.98 18.63 15.99
C GLY A 149 3.94 18.03 15.05
N ILE A 150 3.02 17.23 15.58
CA ILE A 150 1.88 16.68 14.84
C ILE A 150 0.60 17.23 15.45
N SER A 151 -0.28 17.78 14.62
CA SER A 151 -1.62 18.21 14.99
C SER A 151 -2.65 17.75 13.95
N PHE A 152 -3.92 17.68 14.34
CA PHE A 152 -5.02 17.40 13.41
C PHE A 152 -5.78 18.70 13.12
N ASP A 153 -5.90 19.05 11.85
CA ASP A 153 -6.70 20.18 11.39
C ASP A 153 -8.10 19.67 11.00
N GLU A 154 -9.09 19.93 11.85
CA GLU A 154 -10.48 19.52 11.64
C GLU A 154 -11.09 20.15 10.38
N SER A 155 -10.68 21.37 10.02
CA SER A 155 -11.24 22.10 8.88
C SER A 155 -10.84 21.45 7.55
N LYS A 156 -9.59 21.01 7.45
CA LYS A 156 -9.04 20.35 6.26
C LYS A 156 -9.14 18.83 6.32
N LYS A 157 -9.60 18.27 7.46
CA LYS A 157 -9.63 16.82 7.73
C LYS A 157 -8.28 16.14 7.47
N ALA A 158 -7.20 16.85 7.81
CA ALA A 158 -5.83 16.49 7.47
C ALA A 158 -4.94 16.60 8.72
N VAL A 159 -3.93 15.74 8.80
CA VAL A 159 -2.87 15.84 9.82
C VAL A 159 -1.85 16.86 9.35
N ALA A 160 -1.65 17.91 10.14
CA ALA A 160 -0.61 18.89 9.95
C ALA A 160 0.63 18.46 10.74
N VAL A 161 1.78 18.38 10.05
CA VAL A 161 3.08 18.18 10.67
C VAL A 161 3.88 19.47 10.52
N GLN A 162 4.29 20.05 11.65
CA GLN A 162 5.08 21.27 11.71
C GLN A 162 6.54 20.94 12.05
N LEU A 163 7.47 21.45 11.25
CA LEU A 163 8.90 21.41 11.49
C LEU A 163 9.37 22.78 11.97
N VAL A 164 9.97 22.81 13.15
CA VAL A 164 10.55 24.02 13.75
C VAL A 164 12.02 23.78 14.01
N GLY A 165 12.86 24.74 13.63
CA GLY A 165 14.26 24.82 14.02
C GLY A 165 14.45 25.75 15.19
N SER A 166 15.25 25.35 16.18
CA SER A 166 15.67 26.21 17.28
C SER A 166 17.16 26.51 17.14
N LEU A 167 17.52 27.79 17.03
CA LEU A 167 18.90 28.27 17.05
C LEU A 167 19.04 29.27 18.21
N GLU A 168 19.92 29.00 19.17
CA GLU A 168 20.16 29.87 20.33
C GLU A 168 18.90 30.28 21.13
N GLY A 169 17.85 29.46 21.09
CA GLY A 169 16.57 29.70 21.76
C GLY A 169 15.51 30.39 20.89
N GLU A 170 15.86 30.88 19.71
CA GLU A 170 14.93 31.45 18.74
C GLU A 170 14.37 30.36 17.81
N LYS A 171 13.04 30.34 17.66
CA LYS A 171 12.32 29.33 16.88
C LYS A 171 12.02 29.86 15.48
N ASN A 172 12.58 29.21 14.47
CA ASN A 172 12.35 29.51 13.07
C ASN A 172 11.62 28.37 12.36
N SER A 173 10.64 28.71 11.54
CA SER A 173 9.98 27.75 10.65
C SER A 173 10.91 27.31 9.53
N ILE A 174 11.00 26.00 9.29
CA ILE A 174 11.88 25.45 8.26
C ILE A 174 11.06 24.88 7.12
N GLY A 175 11.16 25.55 5.98
CA GLY A 175 10.56 25.11 4.72
C GLY A 175 11.47 24.20 3.89
N GLY A 176 10.85 23.45 2.99
CA GLY A 176 11.54 22.65 2.00
C GLY A 176 12.09 21.32 2.51
N VAL A 177 11.77 20.87 3.73
CA VAL A 177 12.25 19.56 4.23
C VAL A 177 11.18 18.49 4.00
N GLY A 178 11.60 17.33 3.48
CA GLY A 178 10.71 16.19 3.24
C GLY A 178 10.35 15.46 4.54
N ILE A 179 9.05 15.37 4.84
CA ILE A 179 8.48 14.70 6.00
C ILE A 179 7.75 13.43 5.55
N LYS A 180 7.98 12.34 6.27
CA LYS A 180 7.27 11.07 6.15
C LYS A 180 6.36 10.90 7.38
N LEU A 181 5.05 10.79 7.14
CA LEU A 181 4.08 10.47 8.18
C LEU A 181 3.79 8.97 8.16
N MET A 182 3.75 8.35 9.34
CA MET A 182 3.51 6.93 9.53
C MET A 182 2.51 6.66 10.64
N ALA A 183 1.71 5.60 10.53
CA ALA A 183 0.98 5.01 11.64
C ALA A 183 1.75 3.82 12.21
N LYS A 184 1.97 3.82 13.53
CA LYS A 184 2.61 2.71 14.23
C LYS A 184 1.68 1.50 14.24
N ARG A 185 2.23 0.34 13.88
CA ARG A 185 1.56 -0.97 13.93
C ARG A 185 2.35 -1.90 14.85
N TYR A 186 1.75 -3.03 15.20
CA TYR A 186 2.41 -4.07 16.00
C TYR A 186 3.72 -4.57 15.37
N PHE A 187 3.80 -4.66 14.03
CA PHE A 187 4.96 -5.17 13.29
C PHE A 187 5.51 -4.12 12.33
N GLY A 188 5.90 -2.97 12.88
CA GLY A 188 6.52 -1.87 12.13
C GLY A 188 5.58 -0.70 11.86
N ASN A 189 5.93 0.13 10.89
CA ASN A 189 5.25 1.39 10.60
C ASN A 189 4.56 1.33 9.23
N LEU A 190 3.35 1.88 9.14
CA LEU A 190 2.63 2.08 7.89
C LEU A 190 2.82 3.51 7.42
N ASN A 191 3.38 3.72 6.23
CA ASN A 191 3.42 5.04 5.61
C ASN A 191 2.00 5.55 5.31
N ILE A 192 1.71 6.76 5.74
CA ILE A 192 0.48 7.50 5.44
C ILE A 192 0.81 8.50 4.32
N GLY A 193 0.48 8.13 3.09
CA GLY A 193 0.75 8.95 1.91
C GLY A 193 2.21 8.91 1.44
N ASP A 194 2.49 9.76 0.45
CA ASP A 194 3.85 10.04 -0.04
C ASP A 194 4.55 11.06 0.87
N VAL A 195 5.88 11.14 0.79
CA VAL A 195 6.69 12.17 1.47
C VAL A 195 6.26 13.57 1.00
N LYS A 196 5.98 14.48 1.94
CA LYS A 196 5.59 15.86 1.66
C LYS A 196 6.62 16.84 2.17
N ARG A 197 6.91 17.89 1.40
CA ARG A 197 7.82 18.96 1.81
C ARG A 197 7.10 19.99 2.66
N THR A 198 7.78 20.56 3.64
CA THR A 198 7.25 21.67 4.43
C THR A 198 7.15 22.96 3.61
N ASN A 199 6.10 23.75 3.83
CA ASN A 199 5.93 25.08 3.24
C ASN A 199 6.85 26.12 3.92
N LYS A 200 6.79 27.40 3.52
CA LYS A 200 7.60 28.48 4.13
C LYS A 200 7.37 28.61 5.64
N GLU A 201 6.17 28.25 6.09
CA GLU A 201 5.76 28.24 7.49
C GLU A 201 6.18 26.97 8.25
N GLY A 202 6.84 26.01 7.59
CA GLY A 202 7.30 24.76 8.18
C GLY A 202 6.22 23.67 8.29
N LEU A 203 5.07 23.85 7.66
CA LEU A 203 3.92 22.94 7.72
C LEU A 203 3.85 22.00 6.52
N SER A 204 3.45 20.76 6.78
CA SER A 204 3.12 19.76 5.76
C SER A 204 1.80 19.09 6.15
N TYR A 205 0.86 19.03 5.20
CA TYR A 205 -0.48 18.49 5.44
C TYR A 205 -0.63 17.12 4.81
N PHE A 206 -1.05 16.11 5.57
CA PHE A 206 -1.31 14.76 5.09
C PHE A 206 -2.80 14.46 5.20
N SER A 207 -3.41 14.05 4.10
CA SER A 207 -4.79 13.58 4.09
C SER A 207 -4.83 12.13 3.61
N TRP A 208 -5.79 11.36 4.12
CA TRP A 208 -6.02 9.98 3.69
C TRP A 208 -7.52 9.71 3.70
N ASP A 209 -7.94 8.57 3.15
CA ASP A 209 -9.35 8.17 3.01
C ASP A 209 -10.05 7.78 4.34
N HIS A 210 -9.55 8.28 5.47
CA HIS A 210 -10.07 8.05 6.84
C HIS A 210 -10.29 6.57 7.20
N SER A 211 -9.68 5.65 6.45
CA SER A 211 -9.83 4.20 6.58
C SER A 211 -8.82 3.55 7.53
N LEU A 212 -8.00 4.36 8.21
CA LEU A 212 -7.01 3.84 9.15
C LEU A 212 -7.71 3.19 10.35
N PRO A 213 -7.39 1.92 10.67
CA PRO A 213 -7.95 1.25 11.84
C PRO A 213 -7.23 1.72 13.11
N GLY A 214 -7.99 2.29 14.05
CA GLY A 214 -7.52 2.72 15.37
C GLY A 214 -7.82 1.68 16.46
N ASP A 215 -7.58 2.06 17.71
CA ASP A 215 -7.95 1.25 18.88
C ASP A 215 -9.47 1.28 19.17
N SER A 216 -9.88 0.78 20.33
CA SER A 216 -11.29 0.77 20.78
C SER A 216 -11.89 2.16 21.00
N LEU A 217 -11.07 3.20 21.04
CA LEU A 217 -11.46 4.61 21.16
C LEU A 217 -11.17 5.40 19.87
N GLY A 218 -10.67 4.75 18.82
CA GLY A 218 -10.29 5.40 17.56
C GLY A 218 -8.92 6.08 17.60
N ASN A 219 -8.11 5.83 18.63
CA ASN A 219 -6.76 6.36 18.69
C ASN A 219 -5.84 5.65 17.71
N VAL A 220 -4.98 6.42 17.07
CA VAL A 220 -3.85 5.94 16.28
C VAL A 220 -2.58 6.65 16.73
N GLN A 221 -1.52 5.88 16.91
CA GLN A 221 -0.20 6.43 17.19
C GLN A 221 0.47 6.78 15.85
N LEU A 222 0.64 8.07 15.62
CA LEU A 222 1.31 8.63 14.46
C LEU A 222 2.77 8.89 14.77
N VAL A 223 3.63 8.63 13.79
CA VAL A 223 5.07 8.87 13.82
C VAL A 223 5.40 9.74 12.63
N ALA A 224 5.88 10.96 12.86
CA ALA A 224 6.43 11.78 11.79
C ALA A 224 7.95 11.76 11.88
N GLN A 225 8.60 11.56 10.72
CA GLN A 225 10.05 11.47 10.59
C GLN A 225 10.51 12.27 9.38
N VAL A 226 11.70 12.86 9.45
CA VAL A 226 12.36 13.49 8.29
C VAL A 226 12.88 12.41 7.33
N ASP A 227 12.65 12.56 6.02
CA ASP A 227 12.97 11.53 5.02
C ASP A 227 14.47 11.39 4.75
N GLN A 228 15.23 12.48 4.82
CA GLN A 228 16.68 12.52 4.61
C GLN A 228 17.43 12.59 5.94
N ALA A 229 17.37 11.50 6.71
CA ALA A 229 17.99 11.43 8.02
C ALA A 229 19.52 11.59 7.98
N GLU A 230 20.20 11.26 6.86
CA GLU A 230 21.65 11.51 6.74
C GLU A 230 21.99 13.00 6.66
N VAL A 231 21.07 13.83 6.13
CA VAL A 231 21.28 15.26 5.93
C VAL A 231 20.80 16.07 7.13
N TYR A 232 19.67 15.69 7.71
CA TYR A 232 18.98 16.48 8.74
C TYR A 232 18.98 15.84 10.14
N GLY A 233 19.51 14.62 10.29
CA GLY A 233 19.46 13.83 11.52
C GLY A 233 18.17 13.02 11.67
N ASP A 234 18.17 12.03 12.60
CA ASP A 234 17.00 11.19 12.91
C ASP A 234 16.00 11.93 13.80
N VAL A 235 15.37 12.95 13.24
CA VAL A 235 14.33 13.74 13.91
C VAL A 235 13.00 13.04 13.72
N LYS A 236 12.43 12.56 14.84
CA LYS A 236 11.13 11.89 14.87
C LYS A 236 10.29 12.39 16.03
N THR A 237 8.97 12.36 15.84
CA THR A 237 8.00 12.66 16.89
C THR A 237 6.87 11.65 16.84
N GLU A 238 6.36 11.26 18.01
CA GLU A 238 5.24 10.34 18.13
C GLU A 238 4.08 11.03 18.85
N VAL A 239 2.89 11.02 18.27
CA VAL A 239 1.68 11.59 18.87
C VAL A 239 0.52 10.62 18.68
N THR A 240 -0.32 10.47 19.71
CA THR A 240 -1.53 9.64 19.65
C THR A 240 -2.74 10.54 19.47
N LEU A 241 -3.52 10.32 18.41
CA LEU A 241 -4.69 11.13 18.07
C LEU A 241 -5.93 10.25 17.82
N PRO A 242 -7.14 10.66 18.26
CA PRO A 242 -8.40 9.94 18.09
C PRO A 242 -9.02 10.19 16.69
N ILE A 243 -8.27 9.93 15.63
CA ILE A 243 -8.65 10.27 14.24
C ILE A 243 -8.90 9.04 13.36
N ALA A 244 -8.75 7.84 13.92
CA ALA A 244 -8.87 6.58 13.21
C ALA A 244 -10.22 5.91 13.47
N GLN A 245 -10.62 4.98 12.61
CA GLN A 245 -11.86 4.24 12.80
C GLN A 245 -11.76 3.38 14.04
N VAL A 246 -12.79 3.43 14.89
CA VAL A 246 -12.87 2.59 16.08
C VAL A 246 -12.83 1.13 15.65
N THR A 247 -11.79 0.40 16.08
CA THR A 247 -11.76 -1.04 15.86
C THR A 247 -11.73 -1.77 17.19
N ASN A 248 -12.75 -2.59 17.42
CA ASN A 248 -12.78 -3.51 18.55
C ASN A 248 -12.05 -4.80 18.16
N LYS A 249 -10.72 -4.74 18.13
CA LYS A 249 -9.92 -5.95 17.96
C LYS A 249 -9.75 -6.59 19.33
N PRO A 250 -10.25 -7.83 19.53
CA PRO A 250 -9.92 -8.56 20.75
C PRO A 250 -8.39 -8.65 20.85
N PRO A 251 -7.78 -8.35 22.00
CA PRO A 251 -6.34 -8.48 22.15
C PRO A 251 -5.91 -9.92 21.85
N LEU A 252 -4.65 -10.11 21.44
CA LEU A 252 -4.13 -11.43 21.02
C LEU A 252 -4.18 -12.50 22.12
N ASN A 253 -4.49 -12.12 23.35
CA ASN A 253 -4.70 -13.01 24.49
C ASN A 253 -6.18 -13.32 24.78
N LYS A 254 -7.12 -12.64 24.10
CA LYS A 254 -8.57 -12.87 24.26
C LYS A 254 -9.00 -14.09 23.45
N ASP A 255 -10.06 -14.74 23.90
CA ASP A 255 -10.50 -16.11 23.65
C ASP A 255 -10.52 -16.67 22.20
N ARG A 256 -10.29 -15.86 21.16
CA ARG A 256 -10.27 -16.28 19.74
C ARG A 256 -9.11 -15.71 18.92
N ALA A 257 -7.97 -15.42 19.55
CA ALA A 257 -6.77 -15.08 18.81
C ALA A 257 -6.03 -16.34 18.35
N MET A 258 -5.51 -16.32 17.12
CA MET A 258 -4.74 -17.45 16.52
C MET A 258 -3.55 -17.93 17.37
N TRP A 259 -3.08 -17.11 18.31
CA TRP A 259 -1.88 -17.34 19.11
C TRP A 259 -2.18 -17.69 20.58
N ASN A 260 -3.45 -17.90 20.96
CA ASN A 260 -3.82 -18.22 22.33
C ASN A 260 -3.54 -19.70 22.66
N THR A 261 -2.99 -19.94 23.84
CA THR A 261 -2.46 -21.22 24.33
C THR A 261 -3.48 -22.37 24.29
N VAL A 262 -3.02 -23.52 23.78
CA VAL A 262 -3.40 -24.96 23.88
C VAL A 262 -4.77 -25.40 24.44
N LYS A 263 -5.38 -24.66 25.37
CA LYS A 263 -6.68 -24.95 26.03
C LYS A 263 -7.88 -25.11 25.07
N LYS A 264 -7.70 -24.96 23.76
CA LYS A 264 -8.77 -25.05 22.75
C LYS A 264 -8.49 -25.99 21.58
N ALA A 265 -7.42 -26.80 21.61
CA ALA A 265 -7.30 -27.86 20.61
C ALA A 265 -8.52 -28.79 20.74
N PRO A 266 -9.32 -29.00 19.68
CA PRO A 266 -10.47 -29.90 19.74
C PRO A 266 -10.03 -31.24 20.31
N ILE A 267 -10.83 -31.81 21.23
CA ILE A 267 -10.48 -33.06 21.93
C ILE A 267 -10.09 -34.14 20.94
N TRP A 268 -10.74 -34.21 19.77
CA TRP A 268 -10.43 -35.18 18.72
C TRP A 268 -9.01 -35.02 18.12
N ILE A 269 -8.47 -33.81 18.01
CA ILE A 269 -7.09 -33.58 17.55
C ILE A 269 -6.11 -34.03 18.63
N ILE A 270 -6.38 -33.67 19.88
CA ILE A 270 -5.55 -34.09 21.02
C ILE A 270 -5.52 -35.61 21.09
N VAL A 271 -6.69 -36.25 21.10
CA VAL A 271 -6.85 -37.71 21.18
C VAL A 271 -6.28 -38.40 19.94
N GLY A 272 -6.46 -37.85 18.74
CA GLY A 272 -5.91 -38.39 17.51
C GLY A 272 -4.38 -38.37 17.52
N TYR A 273 -3.77 -37.24 17.89
CA TYR A 273 -2.32 -37.12 17.98
C TYR A 273 -1.74 -37.99 19.10
N THR A 274 -2.27 -37.90 20.31
CA THR A 274 -1.76 -38.68 21.44
C THR A 274 -1.99 -40.18 21.23
N GLY A 275 -3.13 -40.57 20.67
CA GLY A 275 -3.42 -41.96 20.29
C GLY A 275 -2.46 -42.50 19.23
N GLY A 276 -2.14 -41.69 18.22
CA GLY A 276 -1.13 -42.04 17.22
C GLY A 276 0.25 -42.26 17.84
N VAL A 277 0.69 -41.35 18.71
CA VAL A 277 1.97 -41.47 19.44
C VAL A 277 1.99 -42.71 20.32
N VAL A 278 0.93 -42.98 21.10
CA VAL A 278 0.82 -44.16 21.96
C VAL A 278 0.84 -45.46 21.14
N THR A 279 0.18 -45.48 19.98
CA THR A 279 0.18 -46.65 19.09
C THR A 279 1.59 -46.97 18.59
N VAL A 280 2.34 -45.95 18.16
CA VAL A 280 3.74 -46.12 17.73
C VAL A 280 4.60 -46.69 18.86
N TRP A 281 4.50 -46.11 20.06
CA TRP A 281 5.24 -46.60 21.23
C TRP A 281 4.87 -48.03 21.61
N PHE A 282 3.59 -48.38 21.55
CA PHE A 282 3.12 -49.75 21.79
C PHE A 282 3.79 -50.75 20.83
N PHE A 283 3.81 -50.46 19.52
CA PHE A 283 4.46 -51.34 18.55
C PHE A 283 5.96 -51.48 18.79
N ILE A 284 6.65 -50.38 19.13
CA ILE A 284 8.08 -50.42 19.47
C ILE A 284 8.31 -51.36 20.66
N PHE A 285 7.56 -51.21 21.75
CA PHE A 285 7.71 -52.08 22.92
C PHE A 285 7.31 -53.53 22.65
N TYR A 286 6.29 -53.76 21.81
CA TYR A 286 5.87 -55.10 21.42
C TYR A 286 6.98 -55.84 20.65
N VAL A 287 7.62 -55.17 19.69
CA VAL A 287 8.76 -55.74 18.95
C VAL A 287 9.92 -56.06 19.89
N LEU A 288 10.26 -55.15 20.81
CA LEU A 288 11.30 -55.38 21.80
C LEU A 288 10.98 -56.59 22.71
N PHE A 289 9.71 -56.76 23.08
CA PHE A 289 9.25 -57.91 23.87
C PHE A 289 9.39 -59.23 23.08
N ILE A 290 9.00 -59.26 21.81
CA ILE A 290 9.18 -60.44 20.95
C ILE A 290 10.66 -60.78 20.82
N MET A 291 11.52 -59.79 20.56
CA MET A 291 12.96 -60.00 20.45
C MET A 291 13.51 -60.61 21.74
N LYS A 292 13.07 -60.13 22.91
CA LYS A 292 13.44 -60.72 24.20
C LYS A 292 12.96 -62.18 24.33
N LYS A 293 11.75 -62.50 23.88
CA LYS A 293 11.20 -63.87 23.91
C LYS A 293 11.99 -64.81 22.99
N VAL A 294 12.31 -64.40 21.77
CA VAL A 294 13.14 -65.17 20.84
C VAL A 294 14.53 -65.40 21.41
N PHE A 295 15.13 -64.37 22.02
CA PHE A 295 16.43 -64.50 22.67
C PHE A 295 16.40 -65.45 23.88
N ALA A 296 15.28 -65.52 24.62
CA ALA A 296 15.10 -66.47 25.70
C ALA A 296 14.95 -67.91 25.19
N LEU A 297 14.16 -68.13 24.13
CA LEU A 297 13.97 -69.44 23.50
C LEU A 297 15.29 -69.97 22.89
N GLY A 298 16.10 -69.10 22.30
CA GLY A 298 17.43 -69.49 21.78
C GLY A 298 18.46 -69.88 22.87
N LYS A 299 18.13 -69.72 24.16
CA LYS A 299 18.97 -70.17 25.29
C LYS A 299 18.50 -71.50 25.88
N GLU A 300 17.33 -72.01 25.48
CA GLU A 300 16.90 -73.34 25.91
C GLU A 300 17.74 -74.39 25.17
N PRO A 301 18.30 -75.39 25.88
CA PRO A 301 19.13 -76.40 25.25
C PRO A 301 18.27 -77.28 24.33
N ILE A 302 18.67 -77.38 23.06
CA ILE A 302 18.02 -78.25 22.07
C ILE A 302 18.09 -79.69 22.57
N THR A 303 16.94 -80.31 22.84
CA THR A 303 16.83 -81.73 23.18
C THR A 303 17.33 -82.59 22.02
N GLU A 304 18.08 -83.66 22.32
CA GLU A 304 18.79 -84.49 21.31
C GLU A 304 17.90 -85.05 20.20
N GLU A 305 16.58 -85.14 20.41
CA GLU A 305 15.60 -85.59 19.41
C GLU A 305 15.38 -84.56 18.28
N GLU A 306 15.59 -83.26 18.52
CA GLU A 306 15.47 -82.21 17.50
C GLU A 306 16.77 -81.96 16.72
N LYS A 307 17.89 -82.57 17.15
CA LYS A 307 19.16 -82.51 16.40
C LYS A 307 19.21 -83.47 15.21
N VAL A 308 18.18 -84.31 15.04
CA VAL A 308 18.12 -85.35 14.00
C VAL A 308 16.98 -85.08 13.02
N ILE A 309 16.94 -83.88 12.45
CA ILE A 309 16.34 -83.60 11.14
C ILE A 309 17.23 -82.60 10.40
#